data_AF-A0A842N7W6-F1
#
_entry.id   AF-A0A842N7W6-F1
#
_cell.length_a   1.000
_cell.length_b   1.000
_cell.length_c   1.000
_cell.angle_alpha   90.00
_cell.angle_beta   90.00
_cell.angle_gamma   90.00
#
_symmetry.space_group_name_H-M   'P 1'
#
loop_
_entity.id
_entity.type
_entity.pdbx_description
1 polymer ?
#
loop_
_entity_poly.entity_id
_entity_poly.type
_entity_poly.pdbx_seq_one_letter_code
_entity_poly.pdbx_strand_id
1 'polypeptide(L)'
;MAKTAKIDVKEQNLLTALQGLFKTLLEDGGMEAVLVPQHLPMKNSVMPTLVTDPEKINGVDPLAPVFPMNAAKVLSKLTRRPLDEKIAVVLRPCEIRAFIELVKLKQGETNEVVLISTDCYGAYGNVDYGRFAGDDGGNASLRFYE
;
A
#
# COMPACT_ATOMS: atom_id res chain seq x y z
N MET A 1 17.64 -19.16 -2.18
CA MET A 1 17.66 -18.45 -3.48
C MET A 1 16.47 -17.53 -3.54
N ALA A 2 16.64 -16.29 -3.99
CA ALA A 2 15.51 -15.42 -4.27
C ALA A 2 14.74 -15.96 -5.49
N LYS A 3 13.41 -16.07 -5.39
CA LYS A 3 12.55 -16.29 -6.55
C LYS A 3 12.28 -14.93 -7.18
N THR A 4 12.43 -14.83 -8.49
CA THR A 4 12.09 -13.62 -9.24
C THR A 4 10.90 -13.93 -10.16
N ALA A 5 10.01 -12.95 -10.27
CA ALA A 5 8.88 -12.98 -11.18
C ALA A 5 8.82 -11.62 -11.90
N LYS A 6 8.10 -11.57 -13.02
CA LYS A 6 7.86 -10.34 -13.77
C LYS A 6 6.38 -10.08 -13.80
N ILE A 7 6.00 -8.81 -13.68
CA ILE A 7 4.64 -8.33 -13.90
C ILE A 7 4.67 -7.63 -15.25
N ASP A 8 3.72 -7.97 -16.12
CA ASP A 8 3.58 -7.32 -17.42
C ASP A 8 3.05 -5.89 -17.22
N VAL A 9 3.76 -4.90 -17.77
CA VAL A 9 3.38 -3.49 -17.68
C VAL A 9 2.96 -3.02 -19.07
N LYS A 10 1.67 -2.78 -19.24
CA LYS A 10 1.09 -2.27 -20.48
C LYS A 10 1.11 -0.76 -20.48
N GLU A 11 1.39 -0.16 -21.64
CA GLU A 11 1.31 1.29 -21.85
C GLU A 11 2.16 2.12 -20.85
N GLN A 12 3.26 1.53 -20.35
CA GLN A 12 4.12 2.12 -19.30
C GLN A 12 3.37 2.51 -18.00
N ASN A 13 2.17 1.99 -17.79
CA ASN A 13 1.37 2.31 -16.62
C ASN A 13 1.65 1.32 -15.47
N LEU A 14 2.66 1.65 -14.67
CA LEU A 14 3.06 0.84 -13.51
C LEU A 14 1.95 0.76 -12.45
N LEU A 15 1.20 1.85 -12.24
CA LEU A 15 0.11 1.91 -11.27
C LEU A 15 -0.97 0.87 -11.60
N THR A 16 -1.44 0.83 -12.86
CA THR A 16 -2.44 -0.15 -13.30
C THR A 16 -1.92 -1.58 -13.20
N ALA A 17 -0.64 -1.83 -13.47
CA ALA A 17 -0.05 -3.16 -13.29
C ALA A 17 -0.05 -3.61 -11.81
N LEU A 18 0.27 -2.71 -10.87
CA LEU A 18 0.22 -2.99 -9.43
C LEU A 18 -1.21 -3.16 -8.93
N GLN A 19 -2.14 -2.34 -9.40
CA GLN A 19 -3.58 -2.50 -9.12
C GLN A 19 -4.07 -3.87 -9.60
N GLY A 20 -3.70 -4.29 -10.82
CA GLY A 20 -4.02 -5.62 -11.34
C GLY A 20 -3.48 -6.76 -10.46
N LEU A 21 -2.25 -6.63 -9.97
CA LEU A 21 -1.68 -7.59 -9.02
C LEU A 21 -2.52 -7.68 -7.73
N PHE A 22 -2.85 -6.54 -7.11
CA PHE A 22 -3.61 -6.52 -5.85
C PHE A 22 -5.04 -7.03 -6.03
N LYS A 23 -5.67 -6.71 -7.17
CA LYS A 23 -6.98 -7.26 -7.53
C LYS A 23 -6.91 -8.78 -7.62
N THR A 24 -5.91 -9.31 -8.32
CA THR A 24 -5.69 -10.77 -8.45
C THR A 24 -5.46 -11.42 -7.08
N LEU A 25 -4.72 -10.77 -6.16
CA LEU A 25 -4.51 -11.29 -4.80
C LEU A 25 -5.82 -11.47 -4.01
N LEU A 26 -6.79 -10.58 -4.22
CA LEU A 26 -8.11 -10.67 -3.59
C LEU A 26 -9.03 -11.68 -4.30
N GLU A 27 -9.00 -11.73 -5.64
CA GLU A 27 -9.88 -12.60 -6.43
C GLU A 27 -9.49 -14.08 -6.38
N ASP A 28 -8.20 -14.38 -6.39
CA ASP A 28 -7.69 -15.76 -6.41
C ASP A 28 -7.79 -16.45 -5.04
N GLY A 29 -8.39 -15.79 -4.03
CA GLY A 29 -8.60 -16.32 -2.68
C GLY A 29 -7.31 -16.48 -1.87
N GLY A 30 -6.20 -15.90 -2.32
CA GLY A 30 -4.92 -15.97 -1.63
C GLY A 30 -4.83 -15.04 -0.42
N MET A 31 -5.60 -13.94 -0.44
CA MET A 31 -5.66 -12.90 0.59
C MET A 31 -7.08 -12.39 0.72
N GLU A 32 -7.55 -12.18 1.95
CA GLU A 32 -8.91 -11.66 2.22
C GLU A 32 -8.94 -10.12 2.26
N ALA A 33 -7.78 -9.50 2.46
CA ALA A 33 -7.64 -8.06 2.41
C ALA A 33 -6.24 -7.63 1.96
N VAL A 34 -6.17 -6.41 1.41
CA VAL A 34 -4.93 -5.71 1.07
C VAL A 34 -4.88 -4.39 1.82
N LEU A 35 -3.94 -4.23 2.77
CA LEU A 35 -3.63 -2.92 3.36
C LEU A 35 -2.68 -2.17 2.43
N VAL A 36 -3.14 -1.09 1.82
CA VAL A 36 -2.39 -0.36 0.80
C VAL A 36 -2.77 1.13 0.79
N PRO A 37 -1.86 2.04 0.40
CA PRO A 37 -2.23 3.45 0.24
C PRO A 37 -3.31 3.63 -0.83
N GLN A 38 -4.37 4.37 -0.50
CA GLN A 38 -5.52 4.62 -1.38
C GLN A 38 -5.91 6.10 -1.37
N HIS A 39 -6.24 6.65 -2.54
CA HIS A 39 -6.80 7.99 -2.69
C HIS A 39 -8.20 8.07 -2.08
N LEU A 40 -8.45 9.09 -1.26
CA LEU A 40 -9.76 9.33 -0.64
C LEU A 40 -10.60 10.33 -1.47
N PRO A 41 -11.94 10.19 -1.53
CA PRO A 41 -12.79 10.99 -2.44
C PRO A 41 -12.84 12.51 -2.18
N MET A 42 -12.50 12.98 -0.98
CA MET A 42 -12.83 14.35 -0.55
C MET A 42 -11.68 15.37 -0.67
N LYS A 43 -10.42 14.92 -0.70
CA LYS A 43 -9.21 15.76 -0.80
C LYS A 43 -8.12 14.88 -1.42
N ASN A 44 -7.19 15.47 -2.19
CA ASN A 44 -5.96 14.81 -2.66
C ASN A 44 -5.13 14.31 -1.47
N SER A 45 -5.56 13.19 -0.92
CA SER A 45 -5.09 12.61 0.32
C SER A 45 -5.10 11.13 0.08
N VAL A 46 -3.94 10.55 0.26
CA VAL A 46 -3.73 9.13 0.17
C VAL A 46 -3.51 8.62 1.59
N MET A 47 -4.29 7.64 2.01
CA MET A 47 -4.24 7.07 3.35
C MET A 47 -4.08 5.56 3.28
N PRO A 48 -3.38 4.93 4.26
CA PRO A 48 -3.39 3.48 4.38
C PRO A 48 -4.82 2.98 4.56
N THR A 49 -5.28 2.13 3.65
CA THR A 49 -6.66 1.63 3.61
C THR A 49 -6.66 0.12 3.48
N LEU A 50 -7.50 -0.55 4.27
CA LEU A 50 -7.70 -2.00 4.19
C LEU A 50 -8.80 -2.28 3.16
N VAL A 51 -8.42 -2.80 2.01
CA VAL A 51 -9.32 -3.10 0.89
C VAL A 51 -9.65 -4.58 0.89
N THR A 52 -10.93 -4.92 0.99
CA THR A 52 -11.44 -6.30 0.91
C THR A 52 -12.22 -6.57 -0.38
N ASP A 53 -12.72 -5.51 -1.03
CA ASP A 53 -13.51 -5.59 -2.25
C ASP A 53 -12.59 -5.35 -3.47
N PRO A 54 -12.41 -6.36 -4.36
CA PRO A 54 -11.57 -6.24 -5.55
C PRO A 54 -11.93 -5.04 -6.44
N GLU A 55 -13.20 -4.64 -6.49
CA GLU A 55 -13.66 -3.52 -7.31
C GLU A 55 -13.21 -2.16 -6.77
N LYS A 56 -12.78 -2.10 -5.50
CA LYS A 56 -12.28 -0.87 -4.86
C LYS A 56 -10.78 -0.67 -5.03
N ILE A 57 -10.07 -1.58 -5.71
CA ILE A 57 -8.63 -1.46 -5.97
C ILE A 57 -8.30 -0.30 -6.93
N ASN A 58 -9.24 0.17 -7.75
CA ASN A 58 -8.98 1.22 -8.73
C ASN A 58 -8.49 2.55 -8.12
N GLY A 59 -8.78 2.83 -6.84
CA GLY A 59 -8.29 4.03 -6.16
C GLY A 59 -6.95 3.86 -5.44
N VAL A 60 -6.38 2.66 -5.46
CA VAL A 60 -5.15 2.30 -4.75
C VAL A 60 -3.95 2.87 -5.48
N ASP A 61 -3.01 3.45 -4.74
CA ASP A 61 -1.79 4.03 -5.27
C ASP A 61 -0.61 3.86 -4.30
N PRO A 62 0.11 2.73 -4.36
CA PRO A 62 1.25 2.49 -3.48
C PRO A 62 2.49 3.34 -3.85
N LEU A 63 2.46 4.03 -5.00
CA LEU A 63 3.54 4.85 -5.51
C LEU A 63 3.35 6.34 -5.19
N ALA A 64 2.18 6.73 -4.67
CA ALA A 64 1.93 8.08 -4.21
C ALA A 64 3.03 8.56 -3.28
N PRO A 65 3.71 9.70 -3.57
CA PRO A 65 4.84 10.20 -2.80
C PRO A 65 4.42 10.84 -1.47
N VAL A 66 3.38 10.34 -0.80
CA VAL A 66 2.83 10.92 0.44
C VAL A 66 3.17 10.07 1.67
N PHE A 67 3.49 10.70 2.79
CA PHE A 67 3.72 10.01 4.05
C PHE A 67 2.93 10.69 5.17
N PRO A 68 1.60 10.56 5.20
CA PRO A 68 0.76 11.25 6.17
C PRO A 68 0.94 10.69 7.58
N MET A 69 1.25 9.40 7.67
CA MET A 69 1.49 8.65 8.89
C MET A 69 2.21 7.35 8.57
N ASN A 70 2.83 6.74 9.58
CA ASN A 70 3.47 5.45 9.44
C ASN A 70 2.42 4.31 9.53
N ALA A 71 2.18 3.61 8.43
CA ALA A 71 1.22 2.51 8.34
C ALA A 71 1.62 1.29 9.17
N ALA A 72 2.89 1.16 9.59
CA ALA A 72 3.30 0.13 10.56
C ALA A 72 2.51 0.22 11.87
N LYS A 73 2.13 1.43 12.29
CA LYS A 73 1.33 1.64 13.51
C LYS A 73 -0.14 1.25 13.32
N VAL A 74 -0.64 1.32 12.09
CA VAL A 74 -1.97 0.80 11.74
C VAL A 74 -1.92 -0.72 11.74
N LEU A 75 -0.93 -1.29 11.06
CA LEU A 75 -0.74 -2.74 10.98
C LEU A 75 -0.50 -3.37 12.35
N SER A 76 0.28 -2.75 13.23
CA SER A 76 0.53 -3.28 14.58
C SER A 76 -0.75 -3.36 15.40
N LYS A 77 -1.65 -2.39 15.25
CA LYS A 77 -2.97 -2.44 15.91
C LYS A 77 -3.85 -3.54 15.30
N LEU A 78 -3.83 -3.67 13.97
CA LEU A 78 -4.60 -4.68 13.25
C LEU A 78 -4.17 -6.10 13.64
N THR A 79 -2.87 -6.33 13.79
CA THR A 79 -2.24 -7.62 14.08
C THR A 79 -1.94 -7.82 15.56
N ARG A 80 -2.49 -6.97 16.44
CA ARG A 80 -2.28 -7.11 17.89
C ARG A 80 -2.95 -8.36 18.46
N ARG A 81 -3.94 -8.88 17.75
CA ARG A 81 -4.55 -10.19 17.96
C ARG A 81 -4.33 -11.00 16.68
N PRO A 82 -4.29 -12.34 16.79
CA PRO A 82 -4.30 -13.20 15.62
C PRO A 82 -5.45 -12.83 14.70
N LEU A 83 -5.18 -12.82 13.40
CA LEU A 83 -6.21 -12.71 12.38
C LEU A 83 -6.70 -14.11 12.04
N ASP A 84 -7.98 -14.25 11.70
CA ASP A 84 -8.52 -15.52 11.20
C ASP A 84 -8.13 -15.75 9.72
N GLU A 85 -7.70 -14.69 9.05
CA GLU A 85 -7.55 -14.58 7.61
C GLU A 85 -6.21 -13.95 7.23
N LYS A 86 -5.66 -14.36 6.07
CA LYS A 86 -4.41 -13.80 5.57
C LYS A 86 -4.64 -12.47 4.86
N ILE A 87 -3.78 -11.51 5.17
CA ILE A 87 -3.80 -10.19 4.53
C ILE A 87 -2.47 -9.88 3.85
N ALA A 88 -2.53 -9.23 2.69
CA ALA A 88 -1.38 -8.61 2.07
C ALA A 88 -1.23 -7.18 2.58
N VAL A 89 0.00 -6.74 2.83
CA VAL A 89 0.26 -5.42 3.40
C VAL A 89 1.39 -4.76 2.64
N VAL A 90 1.03 -3.70 1.91
CA VAL A 90 1.93 -2.93 1.05
C VAL A 90 2.49 -1.76 1.86
N LEU A 91 3.78 -1.81 2.14
CA LEU A 91 4.48 -0.87 3.01
C LEU A 91 5.78 -0.38 2.38
N ARG A 92 6.13 0.87 2.68
CA ARG A 92 7.45 1.39 2.31
C ARG A 92 8.56 0.74 3.12
N PRO A 93 9.82 0.76 2.67
CA PRO A 93 10.93 0.12 3.39
C PRO A 93 11.08 0.63 4.84
N CYS A 94 10.84 1.93 5.07
CA CYS A 94 10.87 2.51 6.41
C CYS A 94 9.74 2.02 7.32
N GLU A 95 8.55 1.75 6.76
CA GLU A 95 7.40 1.24 7.49
C GLU A 95 7.56 -0.25 7.81
N ILE A 96 8.08 -1.05 6.87
CA ILE A 96 8.41 -2.46 7.15
C ILE A 96 9.39 -2.54 8.31
N ARG A 97 10.47 -1.75 8.29
CA ARG A 97 11.43 -1.71 9.40
C ARG A 97 10.75 -1.35 10.72
N ALA A 98 9.88 -0.34 10.73
CA ALA A 98 9.14 0.05 11.92
C ALA A 98 8.19 -1.06 12.41
N PHE A 99 7.51 -1.76 11.50
CA PHE A 99 6.62 -2.86 11.87
C PHE A 99 7.39 -4.03 12.48
N ILE A 100 8.54 -4.39 11.92
CA ILE A 100 9.40 -5.43 12.49
C ILE A 100 9.85 -5.08 13.92
N GLU A 101 10.17 -3.82 14.22
CA GLU A 101 10.46 -3.40 15.59
C GLU A 101 9.23 -3.50 16.52
N LEU A 102 8.04 -3.15 16.02
CA LEU A 102 6.80 -3.30 16.77
C LEU A 102 6.50 -4.78 17.08
N VAL A 103 6.79 -5.69 16.15
CA VAL A 103 6.67 -7.14 16.36
C VAL A 103 7.64 -7.63 17.45
N LYS A 104 8.90 -7.17 17.43
CA LYS A 104 9.88 -7.49 18.49
C LYS A 104 9.42 -7.03 19.88
N LEU A 105 8.72 -5.90 19.94
CA LEU A 105 8.12 -5.36 21.16
C LEU A 105 6.76 -6.01 21.52
N LYS A 106 6.35 -7.08 20.82
CA LYS A 106 5.07 -7.78 21.00
C LYS A 106 3.84 -6.87 20.81
N GLN A 107 3.96 -5.90 19.90
CA GLN A 107 2.89 -4.96 19.55
C GLN A 107 2.19 -5.30 18.21
N GLY A 108 2.56 -6.42 17.58
CA GLY A 108 1.95 -6.96 16.37
C GLY A 108 2.52 -8.35 16.04
N GLU A 109 1.88 -9.07 15.11
CA GLU A 109 2.27 -10.42 14.68
C GLU A 109 2.36 -10.51 13.15
N THR A 110 3.13 -11.47 12.65
CA THR A 110 3.38 -11.64 11.20
C THR A 110 2.80 -12.93 10.63
N ASN A 111 2.13 -13.75 11.44
CA ASN A 111 1.72 -15.11 11.04
C ASN A 111 0.74 -15.08 9.86
N GLU A 112 -0.22 -14.17 9.89
CA GLU A 112 -1.25 -14.01 8.85
C GLU A 112 -0.98 -12.83 7.91
N VAL A 113 0.25 -12.32 7.88
CA VAL A 113 0.61 -11.13 7.10
C VAL A 113 1.65 -11.46 6.02
N VAL A 114 1.32 -11.12 4.78
CA VAL A 114 2.30 -11.06 3.69
C VAL A 114 2.73 -9.61 3.48
N LEU A 115 3.99 -9.32 3.84
CA LEU A 115 4.59 -8.00 3.64
C LEU A 115 5.05 -7.84 2.18
N ILE A 116 4.54 -6.82 1.52
CA ILE A 116 4.92 -6.39 0.18
C ILE A 116 5.59 -5.02 0.32
N SER A 117 6.78 -4.86 -0.23
CA SER A 117 7.47 -3.57 -0.24
C SER A 117 7.41 -2.92 -1.61
N THR A 118 7.21 -1.61 -1.63
CA THR A 118 7.31 -0.78 -2.84
C THR A 118 8.33 0.32 -2.64
N ASP A 119 8.95 0.76 -3.74
CA ASP A 119 9.80 1.93 -3.72
C ASP A 119 9.01 3.18 -3.31
N CYS A 120 9.69 4.09 -2.63
CA CYS A 120 9.10 5.29 -2.04
C CYS A 120 9.64 6.53 -2.76
N TYR A 121 8.84 7.14 -3.63
CA TYR A 121 9.24 8.31 -4.42
C TYR A 121 9.26 9.64 -3.63
N GLY A 122 8.64 9.68 -2.45
CA GLY A 122 8.64 10.88 -1.61
C GLY A 122 7.84 10.73 -0.33
N ALA A 123 7.93 11.73 0.55
CA ALA A 123 7.29 11.76 1.86
C ALA A 123 6.57 13.09 2.11
N TYR A 124 5.78 13.56 1.14
CA TYR A 124 4.96 14.75 1.32
C TYR A 124 4.00 14.57 2.50
N GLY A 125 3.82 15.63 3.31
CA GLY A 125 2.71 15.68 4.27
C GLY A 125 1.38 15.92 3.56
N ASN A 126 0.25 15.76 4.26
CA ASN A 126 -1.09 15.97 3.69
C ASN A 126 -1.28 17.35 3.05
N VAL A 127 -0.71 18.40 3.66
CA VAL A 127 -0.83 19.78 3.15
C VAL A 127 0.00 19.96 1.88
N ASP A 128 1.24 19.49 1.88
CA ASP A 128 2.16 19.68 0.75
C ASP A 128 1.81 18.79 -0.43
N TYR A 129 1.32 17.57 -0.17
CA TYR A 129 0.84 16.68 -1.23
C TYR A 129 -0.37 17.25 -1.94
N GLY A 130 -1.34 17.82 -1.21
CA GLY A 130 -2.48 18.48 -1.83
C GLY A 130 -2.07 19.64 -2.75
N ARG A 131 -1.03 20.40 -2.38
CA ARG A 131 -0.45 21.47 -3.22
C ARG A 131 0.30 20.92 -4.44
N PHE A 132 1.09 19.86 -4.25
CA PHE A 132 1.84 19.22 -5.33
C PHE A 132 0.91 18.58 -6.37
N ALA A 133 -0.11 17.88 -5.89
CA ALA A 133 -1.03 17.13 -6.73
C ALA A 133 -1.98 18.05 -7.52
N GLY A 134 -2.35 19.22 -6.97
CA GLY A 134 -3.24 20.17 -7.66
C GLY A 134 -4.58 19.53 -7.99
N ASP A 135 -5.12 19.76 -9.19
CA ASP A 135 -6.38 19.12 -9.62
C ASP A 135 -6.17 17.68 -10.13
N ASP A 136 -4.94 17.19 -10.15
CA ASP A 136 -4.51 15.95 -10.81
C ASP A 136 -4.07 14.88 -9.79
N GLY A 137 -4.81 14.80 -8.67
CA GLY A 137 -4.58 13.91 -7.53
C GLY A 137 -4.21 12.48 -7.90
N GLY A 138 -5.07 11.84 -8.71
CA GLY A 138 -4.94 10.43 -9.08
C GLY A 138 -3.74 10.11 -9.98
N ASN A 139 -3.20 11.10 -10.68
CA ASN A 139 -2.08 10.91 -11.62
C ASN A 139 -0.77 11.52 -11.11
N ALA A 140 -0.80 12.23 -9.97
CA ALA A 140 0.38 12.94 -9.46
C ALA A 140 1.61 12.03 -9.28
N SER A 141 1.37 10.75 -9.03
CA SER A 141 2.39 9.70 -8.87
C SER A 141 3.06 9.30 -10.18
N LEU A 142 2.36 9.38 -11.32
CA LEU A 142 2.88 9.03 -12.65
C LEU A 142 4.10 9.89 -13.01
N ARG A 143 4.14 11.14 -12.55
CA ARG A 143 5.24 12.11 -12.78
C ARG A 143 6.62 11.66 -12.27
N PHE A 144 6.70 10.61 -11.46
CA PHE A 144 7.96 10.10 -10.90
C PHE A 144 8.58 8.95 -11.69
N TYR A 145 7.86 8.39 -12.66
CA TYR A 145 8.33 7.25 -13.45
C TYR A 145 7.98 7.34 -14.94
N GLU A 146 7.61 8.54 -15.40
CA GLU A 146 7.68 8.97 -16.81
C GLU A 146 9.12 9.24 -17.27
#